data_AF-A0A528X939-F1
#
_entry.id   AF-A0A528X939-F1
#
_cell.length_a   1.000
_cell.length_b   1.000
_cell.length_c   1.000
_cell.angle_alpha   90.00
_cell.angle_beta   90.00
_cell.angle_gamma   90.00
#
_symmetry.space_group_name_H-M   'P 1'
#
loop_
_entity.id
_entity.type
_entity.pdbx_description
1 polymer ?
#
loop_
_entity_poly.entity_id
_entity_poly.type
_entity_poly.pdbx_seq_one_letter_code
_entity_poly.pdbx_strand_id
1 'polypeptide(L)' 'MLYRTARTLARLTVRELAAEADVSTATITKLENGKELKPATLSKIRGVLESRGVQFVPHKTWDEWVQPRIGE' A
#
# COMPACT_ATOMS: atom_id res chain seq x y z
N MET A 1 -1.02 -7.58 -6.55
CA MET A 1 -0.15 -8.36 -5.64
C MET A 1 0.34 -7.57 -4.42
N LEU A 2 0.97 -6.39 -4.57
CA LEU A 2 1.49 -5.59 -3.43
C LEU A 2 0.48 -5.39 -2.28
N TYR A 3 -0.73 -4.94 -2.59
CA TYR A 3 -1.77 -4.69 -1.58
C TYR A 3 -2.26 -5.96 -0.85
N ARG A 4 -2.19 -7.14 -1.49
CA ARG A 4 -2.51 -8.41 -0.82
C ARG A 4 -1.48 -8.72 0.25
N THR A 5 -0.19 -8.58 -0.07
CA THR A 5 0.90 -8.79 0.88
C THR A 5 0.81 -7.79 2.05
N ALA A 6 0.60 -6.51 1.73
CA ALA A 6 0.41 -5.47 2.74
C ALA A 6 -0.74 -5.82 3.71
N ARG A 7 -1.90 -6.24 3.18
CA ARG A 7 -3.04 -6.66 4.00
C ARG A 7 -2.70 -7.86 4.90
N THR A 8 -2.00 -8.87 4.37
CA THR A 8 -1.57 -10.03 5.15
C THR A 8 -0.62 -9.64 6.28
N LEU A 9 0.34 -8.75 6.02
CA LEU A 9 1.26 -8.24 7.05
C LEU A 9 0.54 -7.41 8.12
N ALA A 10 -0.47 -6.63 7.73
CA ALA A 10 -1.37 -5.92 8.63
C ALA A 10 -2.35 -6.83 9.39
N ARG A 11 -2.34 -8.15 9.12
CA ARG A 11 -3.23 -9.17 9.71
C ARG A 11 -4.73 -8.87 9.52
N LEU A 12 -5.09 -8.29 8.37
CA LEU A 12 -6.47 -7.96 8.03
C LEU A 12 -7.06 -8.97 7.04
N THR A 13 -8.33 -9.31 7.23
CA THR A 13 -9.15 -9.93 6.18
C THR A 13 -9.55 -8.88 5.13
N VAL A 14 -10.02 -9.33 3.97
CA VAL A 14 -10.54 -8.44 2.92
C VAL A 14 -11.72 -7.60 3.44
N ARG A 15 -12.55 -8.19 4.30
CA ARG A 15 -13.73 -7.52 4.87
C ARG A 15 -13.35 -6.44 5.87
N GLU A 16 -12.37 -6.69 6.74
CA GLU A 16 -11.91 -5.69 7.72
C GLU A 16 -11.25 -4.51 7.03
N LEU A 17 -10.35 -4.75 6.08
CA LEU A 17 -9.72 -3.67 5.31
C LEU A 17 -10.77 -2.85 4.54
N ALA A 18 -11.76 -3.51 3.93
CA ALA A 18 -12.83 -2.82 3.21
C ALA A 18 -13.67 -1.93 4.15
N ALA A 19 -14.02 -2.44 5.32
CA ALA A 19 -14.80 -1.71 6.32
C ALA A 19 -14.02 -0.49 6.86
N GLU A 20 -12.76 -0.66 7.25
CA GLU A 20 -11.93 0.42 7.78
C GLU A 20 -11.60 1.49 6.71
N ALA A 21 -11.46 1.09 5.46
CA ALA A 21 -11.18 2.01 4.36
C ALA A 21 -12.45 2.64 3.76
N ASP A 22 -13.64 2.31 4.26
CA ASP A 22 -14.92 2.78 3.75
C ASP A 22 -15.08 2.51 2.23
N VAL A 23 -14.87 1.25 1.85
CA VAL A 23 -15.01 0.75 0.47
C VAL A 23 -15.69 -0.62 0.45
N SER A 24 -16.15 -1.05 -0.73
CA SER A 24 -16.68 -2.41 -0.91
C SER A 24 -15.56 -3.47 -0.86
N THR A 25 -15.89 -4.68 -0.41
CA THR A 25 -14.99 -5.86 -0.52
C THR A 25 -14.57 -6.13 -1.97
N ALA A 26 -15.48 -5.90 -2.92
CA ALA A 26 -15.19 -6.04 -4.35
C ALA A 26 -14.11 -5.06 -4.83
N THR A 27 -14.04 -3.85 -4.26
CA THR A 27 -12.99 -2.86 -4.53
C THR A 27 -11.63 -3.41 -4.12
N ILE A 28 -11.52 -4.01 -2.93
CA ILE A 28 -10.28 -4.64 -2.45
C ILE A 28 -9.89 -5.82 -3.34
N THR A 29 -10.82 -6.70 -3.69
CA THR A 29 -10.55 -7.84 -4.59
C THR A 29 -10.05 -7.38 -5.96
N LYS A 30 -10.67 -6.34 -6.53
CA LYS A 30 -10.22 -5.72 -7.79
C LYS A 30 -8.79 -5.19 -7.69
N LEU A 31 -8.48 -4.45 -6.62
CA LEU A 31 -7.14 -3.93 -6.36
C LEU A 31 -6.09 -5.04 -6.23
N GLU A 32 -6.40 -6.09 -5.47
CA GLU A 32 -5.47 -7.21 -5.27
C GLU A 32 -5.17 -7.95 -6.58
N ASN A 33 -6.15 -8.02 -7.47
CA ASN A 33 -6.06 -8.59 -8.81
C ASN A 33 -5.47 -7.62 -9.86
N GLY A 34 -4.96 -6.45 -9.43
CA GLY A 34 -4.24 -5.52 -10.31
C GLY A 34 -5.13 -4.63 -11.17
N LYS A 35 -6.42 -4.50 -10.86
CA LYS A 35 -7.27 -3.49 -11.51
C LYS A 35 -6.96 -2.11 -10.97
N GLU A 36 -6.90 -1.14 -11.87
CA GLU A 36 -6.72 0.26 -11.52
C GLU A 36 -7.95 0.79 -10.78
N LEU A 37 -7.70 1.60 -9.75
CA LEU A 37 -8.71 2.29 -8.98
C LEU A 37 -8.43 3.79 -9.02
N LYS A 38 -9.44 4.58 -8.65
CA LYS A 38 -9.27 6.04 -8.51
C LYS A 38 -8.21 6.33 -7.44
N PRO A 39 -7.37 7.37 -7.62
CA PRO A 39 -6.35 7.75 -6.64
C PRO A 39 -6.90 7.95 -5.23
N ALA A 40 -8.06 8.60 -5.08
CA ALA A 40 -8.70 8.80 -3.77
C ALA A 40 -9.02 7.48 -3.05
N THR A 41 -9.46 6.45 -3.79
CA THR A 41 -9.74 5.12 -3.23
C THR A 41 -8.45 4.42 -2.80
N LEU A 42 -7.38 4.55 -3.60
CA LEU A 42 -6.07 4.01 -3.24
C LEU A 42 -5.52 4.67 -1.97
N SER A 43 -5.66 6.00 -1.83
CA SER A 43 -5.23 6.72 -0.64
C SER A 43 -5.95 6.27 0.63
N LYS A 44 -7.29 6.07 0.57
CA LYS A 44 -8.05 5.51 1.71
C LYS A 44 -7.51 4.13 2.13
N ILE A 45 -7.36 3.21 1.18
CA ILE A 45 -6.90 1.84 1.44
C ILE A 45 -5.47 1.84 1.98
N ARG A 46 -4.58 2.64 1.39
CA ARG A 46 -3.19 2.79 1.84
C ARG A 46 -3.13 3.33 3.27
N GLY A 47 -3.89 4.36 3.59
CA GLY A 47 -3.88 4.97 4.92
C GLY A 47 -4.24 3.98 6.04
N VAL A 48 -5.19 3.08 5.78
CA VAL A 48 -5.53 1.99 6.74
C VAL A 48 -4.37 1.00 6.90
N LEU A 49 -3.70 0.63 5.81
CA LEU A 49 -2.56 -0.29 5.90
C LEU A 49 -1.37 0.36 6.63
N GLU A 50 -1.12 1.64 6.39
CA GLU A 50 -0.08 2.42 7.05
C GLU A 50 -0.37 2.64 8.54
N SER A 51 -1.63 2.86 8.93
CA SER A 51 -2.00 2.93 10.36
C SER A 51 -1.85 1.59 11.09
N ARG A 52 -1.80 0.48 10.36
CA ARG A 52 -1.52 -0.88 10.87
C ARG A 52 -0.04 -1.25 10.83
N GLY A 53 0.84 -0.29 10.55
CA GLY A 53 2.30 -0.47 10.59
C GLY A 53 2.94 -0.91 9.27
N VAL A 54 2.18 -0.98 8.17
CA VAL A 54 2.74 -1.28 6.85
C VAL A 54 3.16 0.00 6.15
N GLN A 55 4.46 0.19 5.89
CA GLN A 55 4.94 1.35 5.16
C GLN A 55 5.12 1.05 3.67
N PHE A 56 4.53 1.87 2.80
CA PHE A 56 4.77 1.82 1.37
C PHE A 56 5.87 2.81 0.98
N VAL A 57 7.06 2.30 0.66
CA VAL A 57 8.17 3.14 0.21
C VAL A 57 8.08 3.41 -1.29
N PRO A 58 8.37 4.65 -1.73
CA PRO A 58 8.53 4.92 -3.15
C PRO A 58 9.71 4.12 -3.70
N HIS A 59 9.58 3.68 -4.95
CA HIS A 59 10.74 3.18 -5.67
C HIS A 59 11.76 4.30 -5.84
N LYS A 60 13.04 3.96 -5.68
CA LYS A 60 14.19 4.84 -5.80
C LYS A 60 15.25 4.09 -6.59
N THR A 61 15.93 4.76 -7.50
CA THR A 61 17.05 4.18 -8.26
C THR A 61 18.31 4.13 -7.41
N TRP A 62 19.31 3.35 -7.83
CA TRP A 62 20.58 3.22 -7.13
C TRP A 62 21.25 4.59 -6.90
N ASP A 63 21.25 5.45 -7.92
CA ASP A 63 21.84 6.79 -7.85
C ASP A 63 21.14 7.70 -6.83
N GLU A 64 19.84 7.50 -6.58
CA GLU A 64 19.08 8.24 -5.56
C GLU A 64 19.32 7.74 -4.11
N TRP A 65 19.80 6.50 -3.96
CA TRP A 65 20.15 5.93 -2.66
C TRP A 65 21.58 6.28 -2.23
N VAL A 66 22.49 6.50 -3.19
CA VAL A 66 23.89 6.84 -2.91
C VAL A 66 24.00 8.31 -2.52
N GLN A 67 24.14 8.57 -1.22
CA GLN A 67 24.60 9.88 -0.74
C GLN A 67 26.07 10.05 -1.16
N PRO A 68 26.49 11.20 -1.72
CA PRO A 68 27.89 11.42 -2.05
C PRO A 68 28.73 11.22 -0.78
N ARG A 69 29.82 10.43 -0.87
CA ARG A 69 30.82 10.39 0.20
C ARG A 69 31.42 11.79 0.30
N ILE A 70 30.94 12.59 1.25
CA ILE A 70 31.56 13.87 1.59
C ILE A 70 32.95 13.55 2.15
N GLY A 71 34.00 13.92 1.39
CA GLY A 71 35.39 13.85 1.83
C GLY A 71 36.23 12.81 1.10
N GLU A 72 36.79 13.20 -0.05
CA GLU A 72 38.13 12.80 -0.52
C GLU A 72 38.91 14.07 -0.84
#